data_AF-A0A839EC82-F1
#
_entry.id   AF-A0A839EC82-F1
#
_cell.length_a   1.000
_cell.length_b   1.000
_cell.length_c   1.000
_cell.angle_alpha   90.00
_cell.angle_beta   90.00
_cell.angle_gamma   90.00
#
_symmetry.space_group_name_H-M   'P 1'
#
loop_
_entity.id
_entity.type
_entity.pdbx_description
1 polymer ?
#
loop_
_entity_poly.entity_id
_entity_poly.type
_entity_poly.pdbx_seq_one_letter_code
_entity_poly.pdbx_strand_id
1 'polypeptide(L)' 'MFAATAAPARAIGRRDLGSLAPGMPADVVLWDDDLVVSYVWQGGSLTEPA' A
#
# COMPACT_ATOMS: atom_id res chain seq x y z
N MET A 1 -9.91 8.23 -8.27
CA MET A 1 -9.23 8.95 -7.17
C MET A 1 -8.14 8.03 -6.63
N PHE A 2 -6.86 8.43 -6.64
CA PHE A 2 -5.71 7.57 -6.24
C PHE A 2 -4.70 8.30 -5.33
N ALA A 3 -5.19 9.25 -4.53
CA ALA A 3 -4.35 10.23 -3.85
C ALA A 3 -3.32 9.62 -2.89
N ALA A 4 -3.65 8.50 -2.22
CA ALA A 4 -2.77 7.85 -1.25
C ALA A 4 -1.87 6.74 -1.84
N THR A 5 -2.09 6.33 -3.11
CA THR A 5 -1.44 5.14 -3.69
C THR A 5 -0.90 5.40 -5.09
N ALA A 6 -1.71 5.18 -6.14
CA ALA A 6 -1.22 5.23 -7.52
C ALA A 6 -0.79 6.65 -7.96
N ALA A 7 -1.38 7.73 -7.40
CA ALA A 7 -0.97 9.09 -7.74
C ALA A 7 0.47 9.42 -7.28
N PRO A 8 0.84 9.26 -5.99
CA PRO A 8 2.24 9.47 -5.57
C PRO A 8 3.21 8.50 -6.25
N ALA A 9 2.84 7.22 -6.42
CA ALA A 9 3.67 6.23 -7.12
C ALA A 9 4.01 6.67 -8.56
N ARG A 10 3.03 7.20 -9.30
CA ARG A 10 3.25 7.78 -10.64
C ARG A 10 4.12 9.02 -10.60
N ALA A 11 3.91 9.91 -9.64
CA ALA A 11 4.68 11.14 -9.50
C ALA A 11 6.17 10.89 -9.28
N ILE A 12 6.52 9.81 -8.57
CA ILE A 12 7.93 9.40 -8.34
C ILE A 12 8.45 8.36 -9.35
N GLY A 13 7.65 7.99 -10.36
CA GLY A 13 8.05 7.02 -11.39
C GLY A 13 8.09 5.54 -10.96
N ARG A 14 7.58 5.18 -9.77
CA ARG A 14 7.53 3.80 -9.27
C ARG A 14 6.25 3.09 -9.74
N ARG A 15 6.30 2.54 -10.96
CA ARG A 15 5.17 1.84 -11.58
C ARG A 15 4.83 0.49 -10.94
N ASP A 16 5.74 -0.03 -10.12
CA ASP A 16 5.59 -1.22 -9.31
C ASP A 16 4.92 -0.93 -7.95
N LEU A 17 4.51 0.30 -7.66
CA LEU A 17 3.81 0.67 -6.43
C LEU A 17 2.39 1.20 -6.69
N GLY A 18 1.56 1.20 -5.63
CA GLY A 18 0.25 1.84 -5.64
C GLY A 18 -0.84 1.05 -6.38
N SER A 19 -0.63 -0.24 -6.63
CA SER A 19 -1.66 -1.17 -7.14
C SER A 19 -1.50 -2.54 -6.50
N LEU A 20 -2.62 -3.20 -6.21
CA LEU A 20 -2.65 -4.55 -5.66
C LEU A 20 -2.91 -5.54 -6.81
N ALA A 21 -1.84 -6.17 -7.28
CA ALA A 21 -1.88 -7.14 -8.37
C ALA A 21 -0.74 -8.16 -8.23
N PRO A 22 -0.89 -9.39 -8.75
CA PRO A 22 0.20 -10.36 -8.78
C PRO A 22 1.47 -9.79 -9.44
N GLY A 23 2.63 -10.04 -8.83
CA GLY A 23 3.93 -9.56 -9.29
C GLY A 23 4.34 -8.18 -8.77
N MET A 24 3.46 -7.48 -8.04
CA MET A 24 3.80 -6.24 -7.32
C MET A 24 4.36 -6.55 -5.92
N PRO A 25 5.16 -5.66 -5.31
CA PRO A 25 5.53 -5.74 -3.91
C PRO A 25 4.28 -5.86 -3.03
N ALA A 26 4.34 -6.72 -2.01
CA ALA A 26 3.27 -6.90 -1.04
C ALA A 26 3.32 -5.80 0.03
N ASP A 27 3.18 -4.55 -0.42
CA ASP A 27 3.03 -3.35 0.39
C ASP A 27 1.53 -3.05 0.53
N VAL A 28 0.95 -3.43 1.67
CA VAL A 28 -0.51 -3.43 1.87
C VAL A 28 -0.84 -2.90 3.26
N VAL A 29 -1.93 -2.13 3.34
CA VAL A 29 -2.54 -1.71 4.60
C VAL A 29 -3.93 -2.33 4.68
N LEU A 30 -4.21 -3.07 5.77
CA LEU A 30 -5.57 -3.51 6.08
C LEU A 30 -6.21 -2.49 7.01
N TRP A 31 -7.39 -2.04 6.63
CA TRP A 31 -8.25 -1.20 7.45
C TRP A 31 -9.46 -1.99 7.93
N ASP A 32 -10.04 -1.57 9.05
CA ASP A 32 -11.38 -1.98 9.44
C ASP A 32 -12.46 -1.15 8.73
N ASP A 33 -13.72 -1.40 9.09
CA ASP A 33 -14.88 -0.72 8.51
C ASP A 33 -14.95 0.78 8.87
N ASP A 34 -14.20 1.22 9.88
CA ASP A 34 -14.08 2.61 10.32
C ASP A 34 -12.84 3.32 9.73
N LEU A 35 -12.14 2.66 8.79
CA LEU A 35 -10.88 3.12 8.18
C LEU A 35 -9.72 3.29 9.17
N VAL A 36 -9.74 2.54 10.27
CA VAL A 36 -8.61 2.46 11.20
C VAL A 36 -7.63 1.40 10.71
N VAL A 37 -6.33 1.71 10.75
CA VAL A 37 -5.27 0.77 10.37
C VAL A 37 -5.21 -0.39 11.35
N SER A 38 -5.51 -1.59 10.86
CA SER A 38 -5.40 -2.83 11.64
C SER A 38 -4.02 -3.47 11.47
N TYR A 39 -3.49 -3.51 10.25
CA TYR A 39 -2.21 -4.14 9.94
C TYR A 39 -1.52 -3.46 8.76
N VAL A 40 -0.18 -3.52 8.76
CA VAL A 40 0.68 -3.04 7.69
C VAL A 40 1.63 -4.17 7.28
N TRP A 41 1.74 -4.41 5.98
CA TRP A 41 2.78 -5.26 5.40
C TRP A 41 3.68 -4.43 4.51
N GLN A 42 4.98 -4.66 4.61
CA GLN A 42 6.01 -4.13 3.72
C GLN A 42 6.81 -5.29 3.12
N GLY A 43 6.80 -5.41 1.79
CA GLY A 43 7.44 -6.51 1.08
C GLY A 43 6.94 -7.89 1.53
N GLY A 44 5.71 -7.99 2.03
CA GLY A 44 5.12 -9.22 2.57
C GLY A 44 5.46 -9.52 4.04
N SER A 45 6.28 -8.71 4.69
CA SER A 45 6.55 -8.81 6.14
C SER A 45 5.58 -7.94 6.92
N LEU A 46 5.00 -8.47 7.99
CA LEU A 46 4.18 -7.68 8.91
C LEU A 46 5.07 -6.65 9.61
N THR A 47 4.63 -5.39 9.64
CA THR A 47 5.32 -4.29 10.32
C THR A 47 4.41 -3.66 11.35
N GLU A 48 4.99 -3.15 12.44
CA GLU A 48 4.22 -2.27 13.33
C GLU A 48 3.88 -0.97 12.60
N PRO A 49 2.68 -0.39 12.82
CA PRO A 49 2.37 0.93 12.29
C PRO A 49 3.39 1.94 12.83
N ALA A 50 3.99 2.74 11.94
CA ALA A 50 4.90 3.83 12.31
C ALA A 50 4.16 5.00 12.98
#